data_AF-A0A2P5K9M5-F1
#
_entry.id   AF-A0A2P5K9M5-F1
#
_cell.length_a   1.000
_cell.length_b   1.000
_cell.length_c   1.000
_cell.angle_alpha   90.00
_cell.angle_beta   90.00
_cell.angle_gamma   90.00
#
_symmetry.space_group_name_H-M   'P 1'
#
loop_
_entity.id
_entity.type
_entity.pdbx_description
1 polymer ?
#
loop_
_entity_poly.entity_id
_entity_poly.type
_entity_poly.pdbx_seq_one_letter_code
_entity_poly.pdbx_strand_id
1 'polypeptide(L)' 'MTDKQRRLWLDDDGRRAIKQGQCLDRELLPEDIARMALFLCADDSAMTTAQQFIVDGGWA' A
#
# COMPACT_ATOMS: atom_id res chain seq x y z
N MET A 1 1.35 6.59 -0.17
CA MET A 1 1.51 7.90 0.47
C MET A 1 1.33 9.00 -0.56
N THR A 2 0.47 9.97 -0.27
CA THR A 2 0.31 11.16 -1.12
C THR A 2 1.45 12.17 -0.89
N ASP A 3 1.64 13.10 -1.82
CA ASP A 3 2.64 14.18 -1.69
C ASP A 3 2.46 15.00 -0.40
N LYS A 4 1.21 15.30 -0.05
CA LYS A 4 0.89 16.03 1.19
C LYS A 4 1.37 15.26 2.42
N GLN A 5 1.13 13.95 2.47
CA GLN A 5 1.57 13.11 3.59
C GLN A 5 3.09 13.03 3.68
N ARG A 6 3.79 12.88 2.54
CA ARG A 6 5.25 12.88 2.51
C ARG A 6 5.84 14.19 3.02
N ARG A 7 5.26 15.33 2.62
CA ARG A 7 5.77 16.65 3.03
C ARG A 7 5.47 16.97 4.49
N LEU A 8 4.30 16.58 5.00
CA LEU A 8 3.84 17.02 6.32
C LEU A 8 4.11 16.00 7.43
N TRP A 9 4.14 14.71 7.10
CA TRP A 9 4.07 13.63 8.09
C TRP A 9 5.14 12.55 7.93
N LEU A 10 6.04 12.65 6.93
CA LEU A 10 7.13 11.69 6.72
C LEU A 10 8.49 12.32 7.07
N ASP A 11 8.81 12.31 8.35
CA ASP A 11 10.14 12.58 8.85
C ASP A 11 11.03 11.32 8.81
N ASP A 12 12.25 11.44 9.32
CA ASP A 12 13.23 10.34 9.30
C ASP A 12 12.80 9.16 10.19
N ASP A 13 12.11 9.42 11.30
CA ASP A 13 11.58 8.37 12.16
C ASP A 13 10.44 7.61 11.47
N GLY A 14 9.55 8.32 10.76
CA GLY A 14 8.52 7.70 9.93
C GLY A 14 9.13 6.81 8.84
N ARG A 15 10.20 7.25 8.17
CA ARG A 15 10.91 6.41 7.16
C ARG A 15 11.53 5.17 7.79
N ARG A 16 12.12 5.29 8.97
CA ARG A 16 12.68 4.16 9.72
C ARG A 16 11.59 3.16 10.12
N ALA A 17 10.46 3.65 10.62
CA ALA A 17 9.32 2.82 11.00
C ALA A 17 8.78 2.05 9.78
N ILE A 18 8.63 2.71 8.63
CA ILE A 18 8.25 2.06 7.37
C ILE A 18 9.21 0.91 7.03
N LYS A 19 10.52 1.19 7.08
CA LYS A 19 11.53 0.19 6.74
C LYS A 19 11.57 -1.01 7.70
N GLN A 20 11.21 -0.80 8.97
CA GLN A 20 11.22 -1.85 9.99
C GLN A 20 9.92 -2.66 9.99
N GLY A 21 8.78 -2.01 9.79
CA GLY A 21 7.46 -2.63 9.85
C GLY A 21 7.08 -3.35 8.56
N GLN A 22 7.51 -2.86 7.40
CA GLN A 22 7.19 -3.49 6.11
C GLN A 22 8.17 -4.61 5.76
N CYS A 23 7.64 -5.67 5.17
CA CYS A 23 8.45 -6.70 4.51
C CYS A 23 9.11 -6.18 3.22
N LEU A 24 8.48 -5.23 2.53
CA LEU A 24 8.98 -4.66 1.27
C LEU A 24 9.74 -3.34 1.51
N ASP A 25 10.98 -3.24 1.01
CA ASP A 25 11.87 -2.06 1.14
C ASP A 25 11.52 -0.96 0.11
N ARG A 26 10.28 -0.45 0.16
CA ARG A 26 9.80 0.67 -0.64
C ARG A 26 8.60 1.34 0.00
N GLU A 27 8.39 2.63 -0.28
CA GLU A 27 7.17 3.32 0.12
C GLU A 27 5.95 2.70 -0.58
N LEU A 28 4.87 2.49 0.17
CA LEU A 28 3.55 2.24 -0.40
C LEU A 28 3.06 3.53 -1.07
N LEU A 29 2.68 3.49 -2.34
CA LEU A 29 2.20 4.66 -3.08
C LEU A 29 0.71 4.53 -3.46
N PRO A 30 0.00 5.63 -3.78
CA PRO A 30 -1.41 5.58 -4.17
C PRO A 30 -1.66 4.66 -5.38
N GLU A 31 -0.69 4.55 -6.28
CA GLU A 31 -0.77 3.69 -7.46
C GLU A 31 -0.79 2.19 -7.09
N ASP A 32 -0.26 1.80 -5.94
CA ASP A 32 -0.32 0.41 -5.47
C ASP A 32 -1.76 0.02 -5.09
N ILE A 33 -2.51 0.94 -4.46
CA ILE A 33 -3.95 0.75 -4.19
C ILE A 33 -4.74 0.74 -5.49
N ALA A 34 -4.44 1.66 -6.42
CA ALA A 34 -5.11 1.72 -7.71
C ALA A 34 -4.91 0.43 -8.52
N ARG A 35 -3.70 -0.15 -8.51
CA ARG A 35 -3.41 -1.44 -9.15
C ARG A 35 -4.20 -2.60 -8.53
N MET A 36 -4.32 -2.64 -7.20
CA MET A 36 -5.17 -3.65 -6.55
C MET A 36 -6.64 -3.50 -6.96
N ALA A 37 -7.16 -2.28 -6.98
CA ALA A 37 -8.53 -2.01 -7.41
C ALA A 37 -8.76 -2.41 -8.88
N LEU A 38 -7.82 -2.08 -9.78
CA LEU A 38 -7.89 -2.47 -11.19
C LEU A 38 -7.86 -4.00 -11.37
N PHE A 39 -7.06 -4.72 -10.59
CA PHE A 39 -7.08 -6.19 -10.60
C PHE A 39 -8.46 -6.73 -10.20
N LEU A 40 -9.10 -6.17 -9.17
CA LEU A 40 -10.46 -6.54 -8.75
C LEU A 40 -11.55 -6.18 -9.78
N CYS A 41 -11.22 -5.37 -10.78
CA CYS A 41 -12.11 -5.09 -11.92
C CYS A 41 -11.83 -6.01 -13.13
N ALA A 42 -10.75 -6.79 -13.12
CA ALA A 42 -10.39 -7.68 -14.21
C ALA A 42 -11.11 -9.03 -14.11
N ASP A 43 -11.32 -9.68 -15.26
CA ASP A 43 -11.96 -11.01 -15.35
C ASP A 43 -11.21 -12.07 -14.51
N ASP A 44 -9.89 -11.94 -14.34
CA ASP A 44 -9.06 -12.80 -13.49
C ASP A 44 -9.55 -12.87 -12.05
N SER A 45 -10.22 -11.82 -11.58
CA SER A 45 -10.73 -11.71 -10.23
C SER A 45 -12.21 -12.10 -10.08
N ALA A 46 -12.87 -12.63 -11.14
CA ALA A 46 -14.33 -12.78 -11.21
C ALA A 46 -15.01 -13.51 -10.03
N MET A 47 -14.29 -14.41 -9.35
CA MET A 47 -14.81 -15.17 -8.20
C MET A 47 -14.31 -14.63 -6.84
N THR A 48 -13.69 -13.46 -6.83
CA THR A 48 -13.23 -12.78 -5.64
C THR A 48 -14.35 -11.91 -5.08
N THR A 49 -15.06 -12.42 -4.07
CA THR A 49 -16.18 -11.70 -3.45
C THR A 49 -16.15 -11.79 -1.93
N ALA A 50 -16.68 -10.76 -1.27
CA ALA A 50 -16.75 -10.64 0.20
C ALA A 50 -15.40 -10.81 0.93
N GLN A 51 -14.28 -10.46 0.26
CA GLN A 51 -12.93 -10.52 0.84
C GLN A 51 -12.38 -9.12 1.17
N GLN A 52 -11.45 -9.08 2.11
CA GLN A 52 -10.64 -7.89 2.40
C GLN A 52 -9.23 -8.08 1.84
N PHE A 53 -8.73 -7.07 1.13
CA PHE A 53 -7.36 -7.06 0.61
C PHE A 53 -6.57 -5.96 1.28
N ILE A 54 -5.54 -6.36 2.05
CA ILE A 54 -4.62 -5.44 2.70
C ILE A 54 -3.45 -5.18 1.75
N VAL A 55 -3.17 -3.90 1.49
CA VAL A 55 -2.07 -3.46 0.63
C VAL A 55 -1.22 -2.48 1.40
N ASP A 56 -0.27 -3.01 2.17
CA ASP A 56 0.54 -2.25 3.13
C ASP A 56 2.04 -2.59 3.07
N GLY A 57 2.46 -3.40 2.10
CA GLY A 57 3.84 -3.87 2.00
C GLY A 57 4.22 -4.92 3.06
N GLY A 58 3.23 -5.56 3.68
CA GLY A 58 3.43 -6.56 4.74
C GLY A 58 3.77 -5.90 6.07
N TRP A 59 3.04 -4.84 6.44
CA TRP A 59 3.26 -4.11 7.69
C TRP A 59 2.75 -4.93 8.89
N ALA A 60 3.56 -5.09 9.93
CA ALA A 60 3.18 -5.73 11.21
C ALA A 60 3.66 -4.96 12.44
#